data_AF-A0A832CHT4-F1
#
_entry.id   AF-A0A832CHT4-F1
#
_cell.length_a   1.000
_cell.length_b   1.000
_cell.length_c   1.000
_cell.angle_alpha   90.00
_cell.angle_beta   90.00
_cell.angle_gamma   90.00
#
_symmetry.space_group_name_H-M   'P 1'
#
loop_
_entity.id
_entity.type
_entity.pdbx_description
1 polymer ?
#
loop_
_entity_poly.entity_id
_entity_poly.type
_entity_poly.pdbx_seq_one_letter_code
_entity_poly.pdbx_strand_id
1 'polypeptide(L)'
;MDFESLIGEVAENPTIKNCFEVLKKTNSYERVKFLFDFAGKLRDESVGRTLKLDSFVYPVKSCKMEKYCIYCSNYVEKFRLEALSLEEFKTAIEFIKDCGMKRVTLEGGYNEDNSKLPEMVRIS
;
A
#
# COMPACT_ATOMS: atom_id res chain seq x y z
N MET A 1 -0.59 -5.99 -32.88
CA MET A 1 -1.61 -5.28 -32.08
C MET A 1 -1.12 -3.87 -31.84
N ASP A 2 -1.98 -2.89 -32.07
CA ASP A 2 -1.73 -1.50 -31.71
C ASP A 2 -1.68 -1.35 -30.17
N PHE A 3 -1.07 -0.27 -29.67
CA PHE A 3 -0.92 -0.03 -28.23
C PHE A 3 -2.27 0.20 -27.53
N GLU A 4 -3.21 0.85 -28.19
CA GLU A 4 -4.53 1.20 -27.66
C GLU A 4 -5.38 -0.08 -27.50
N SER A 5 -5.37 -0.93 -28.52
CA SER A 5 -5.99 -2.26 -28.50
C SER A 5 -5.42 -3.16 -27.40
N LEU A 6 -4.10 -3.11 -27.19
CA LEU A 6 -3.44 -3.88 -26.13
C LEU A 6 -3.86 -3.42 -24.73
N ILE A 7 -4.01 -2.11 -24.52
CA ILE A 7 -4.50 -1.57 -23.25
C ILE A 7 -5.96 -1.98 -23.01
N GLY A 8 -6.80 -1.94 -24.04
CA GLY A 8 -8.17 -2.44 -23.96
C GLY A 8 -8.23 -3.92 -23.55
N GLU A 9 -7.41 -4.77 -24.16
CA GLU A 9 -7.33 -6.19 -23.81
C GLU A 9 -6.90 -6.39 -22.34
N VAL A 10 -5.87 -5.66 -21.88
CA VAL A 10 -5.39 -5.74 -20.49
C VAL A 10 -6.45 -5.30 -19.49
N ALA A 11 -7.28 -4.32 -19.85
CA ALA A 11 -8.33 -3.82 -18.97
C ALA A 11 -9.44 -4.86 -18.73
N GLU A 12 -9.76 -5.66 -19.74
CA GLU A 12 -10.82 -6.68 -19.67
C GLU A 12 -10.29 -8.03 -19.16
N ASN A 13 -9.10 -8.43 -19.59
CA ASN A 13 -8.53 -9.75 -19.30
C ASN A 13 -7.01 -9.67 -19.07
N PRO A 14 -6.57 -9.20 -17.89
CA PRO A 14 -5.16 -9.07 -17.59
C PRO A 14 -4.48 -10.44 -17.46
N THR A 15 -3.41 -10.64 -18.23
CA THR A 15 -2.51 -11.78 -18.14
C THR A 15 -1.09 -11.27 -17.90
N ILE A 16 -0.22 -12.09 -17.30
CA ILE A 16 1.19 -11.69 -17.08
C ILE A 16 1.85 -11.26 -18.41
N LYS A 17 1.52 -11.97 -19.50
CA LYS A 17 2.07 -11.71 -20.83
C LYS A 17 1.61 -10.36 -21.39
N ASN A 18 0.31 -10.07 -21.43
CA ASN A 18 -0.17 -8.82 -22.03
C ASN A 18 0.17 -7.60 -21.17
N CYS A 19 0.14 -7.72 -19.83
CA CYS A 19 0.62 -6.68 -18.91
C CYS A 19 2.10 -6.35 -19.14
N PHE A 20 2.96 -7.37 -19.30
CA PHE A 20 4.37 -7.16 -19.58
C PHE A 20 4.62 -6.48 -20.93
N GLU A 21 3.84 -6.84 -21.96
CA GLU A 21 3.91 -6.18 -23.26
C GLU A 21 3.48 -4.70 -23.21
N VAL A 22 2.48 -4.34 -22.39
CA VAL A 22 2.13 -2.94 -22.14
C VAL A 22 3.32 -2.19 -21.54
N LEU A 23 3.95 -2.74 -20.50
CA LEU A 23 5.12 -2.12 -19.86
C LEU A 23 6.26 -1.90 -20.87
N LYS A 24 6.57 -2.90 -21.69
CA LYS A 24 7.60 -2.79 -22.75
C LYS A 24 7.29 -1.74 -23.80
N LYS A 25 6.02 -1.64 -24.21
CA LYS A 25 5.58 -0.71 -25.27
C LYS A 25 5.39 0.72 -24.76
N THR A 26 5.28 0.91 -23.46
CA THR A 26 5.18 2.24 -22.80
C THR A 26 6.56 2.90 -22.74
N ASN A 27 7.07 3.30 -23.90
CA ASN A 27 8.45 3.78 -24.08
C ASN A 27 8.55 5.17 -24.73
N SER A 28 7.43 5.89 -24.81
CA SER A 28 7.37 7.28 -25.26
C SER A 28 6.42 8.07 -24.36
N TYR A 29 6.59 9.39 -24.34
CA TYR A 29 5.73 10.28 -23.57
C TYR A 29 4.26 10.13 -23.97
N GLU A 30 3.97 10.03 -25.28
CA GLU A 30 2.62 9.89 -25.82
C GLU A 30 1.94 8.62 -25.30
N ARG A 31 2.70 7.51 -25.26
CA ARG A 31 2.18 6.23 -24.76
C ARG A 31 2.00 6.21 -23.24
N VAL A 32 2.93 6.82 -22.50
CA VAL A 32 2.78 7.01 -21.04
C VAL A 32 1.53 7.83 -20.75
N LYS A 33 1.35 8.94 -21.46
CA LYS A 33 0.18 9.81 -21.32
C LYS A 33 -1.11 9.04 -21.62
N PHE A 34 -1.15 8.32 -22.75
CA PHE A 34 -2.33 7.53 -23.12
C PHE A 34 -2.66 6.48 -22.05
N LEU A 35 -1.66 5.75 -21.54
CA LEU A 35 -1.86 4.75 -20.49
C LEU A 35 -2.46 5.37 -19.23
N PHE A 36 -1.95 6.53 -18.78
CA PHE A 36 -2.48 7.21 -17.60
C PHE A 36 -3.88 7.80 -17.82
N ASP A 37 -4.15 8.39 -18.99
CA ASP A 37 -5.48 8.90 -19.34
C ASP A 37 -6.50 7.75 -19.35
N PHE A 38 -6.15 6.62 -19.97
CA PHE A 38 -7.00 5.43 -20.02
C PHE A 38 -7.26 4.87 -18.62
N ALA A 39 -6.21 4.70 -17.80
CA ALA A 39 -6.34 4.21 -16.43
C ALA A 39 -7.20 5.14 -15.56
N GLY A 40 -7.05 6.45 -15.73
CA GLY A 40 -7.86 7.46 -15.05
C GLY A 40 -9.34 7.36 -15.44
N LYS A 41 -9.64 7.23 -16.73
CA LYS A 41 -11.00 7.02 -17.23
C LYS A 41 -11.60 5.73 -16.67
N LEU A 42 -10.88 4.61 -16.76
CA LEU A 42 -11.32 3.32 -16.24
C LEU A 42 -11.62 3.38 -14.73
N ARG A 43 -10.76 4.06 -13.97
CA ARG A 43 -10.96 4.27 -12.53
C ARG A 43 -12.23 5.08 -12.25
N ASP A 44 -12.44 6.16 -12.98
CA ASP A 44 -13.63 7.01 -12.82
C ASP A 44 -14.92 6.24 -13.19
N GLU A 45 -14.89 5.39 -14.23
CA GLU A 45 -16.02 4.56 -14.64
C GLU A 45 -16.28 3.39 -13.68
N SER A 46 -15.23 2.80 -13.10
CA SER A 46 -15.35 1.58 -12.28
C SER A 46 -15.63 1.86 -10.80
N VAL A 47 -14.94 2.84 -10.21
CA VAL A 47 -14.99 3.13 -8.77
C VAL A 47 -15.34 4.59 -8.45
N GLY A 48 -15.57 5.41 -9.47
CA GLY A 48 -15.95 6.80 -9.32
C GLY A 48 -14.82 7.72 -8.86
N ARG A 49 -15.19 8.92 -8.43
CA ARG A 49 -14.26 9.97 -7.95
C ARG A 49 -13.97 9.97 -6.46
N THR A 50 -14.46 8.97 -5.75
CA THR A 50 -14.27 8.84 -4.30
C THR A 50 -12.82 8.51 -3.98
N LEU A 51 -12.24 9.27 -3.05
CA LEU A 51 -10.96 8.96 -2.44
C LEU A 51 -11.21 8.22 -1.12
N LYS A 52 -10.52 7.09 -0.93
CA LYS A 52 -10.49 6.39 0.34
C LYS A 52 -9.32 6.93 1.16
N LEU A 53 -9.63 7.50 2.32
CA LEU A 53 -8.61 7.88 3.30
C LEU A 53 -8.36 6.67 4.20
N ASP A 54 -7.11 6.22 4.26
CA ASP A 54 -6.65 5.17 5.16
C ASP A 54 -5.67 5.77 6.17
N SER A 55 -5.77 5.32 7.42
CA SER A 55 -4.78 5.63 8.45
C SER A 55 -3.97 4.39 8.78
N PHE A 56 -2.75 4.59 9.27
CA PHE A 56 -1.88 3.51 9.71
C PHE A 56 -1.20 3.91 11.02
N VAL A 57 -0.98 2.92 11.89
CA VAL A 57 -0.15 3.06 13.09
C VAL A 57 1.06 2.16 12.91
N TYR A 58 2.25 2.75 13.06
CA TYR A 58 3.52 2.10 12.78
C TYR A 58 4.62 2.62 13.73
N PRO A 59 5.55 1.76 14.21
CA PRO A 59 5.53 0.30 14.10
C PRO A 59 4.83 -0.34 15.30
N VAL A 60 3.89 -1.26 15.07
CA VAL A 60 3.26 -2.04 16.16
C VAL A 60 4.16 -3.17 16.68
N LYS A 61 5.18 -3.55 15.91
CA LYS A 61 6.12 -4.63 16.20
C LYS A 61 7.51 -4.35 15.64
N SER A 62 8.53 -4.78 16.37
CA SER A 62 9.91 -4.78 15.90
C SER A 62 10.12 -5.88 14.86
N CYS A 63 11.06 -5.68 13.94
CA CYS A 63 11.42 -6.66 12.93
C CYS A 63 12.55 -7.56 13.40
N LYS A 64 12.41 -8.87 13.20
CA LYS A 64 13.46 -9.88 13.43
C LYS A 64 13.94 -10.56 12.15
N MET A 65 13.47 -10.11 10.98
CA MET A 65 13.94 -10.66 9.70
C MET A 65 15.39 -10.25 9.45
N GLU A 66 16.24 -11.25 9.25
CA GLU A 66 17.67 -10.99 9.19
C GLU A 66 18.21 -10.69 7.79
N LYS A 67 17.57 -11.10 6.67
CA LYS A 67 18.23 -11.03 5.33
C LYS A 67 17.35 -10.97 4.06
N TYR A 68 16.29 -10.16 4.01
CA TYR A 68 15.47 -10.13 2.78
C TYR A 68 15.06 -8.75 2.27
N CYS A 69 15.03 -7.73 3.11
CA CYS A 69 14.38 -6.46 2.76
C CYS A 69 15.38 -5.30 2.77
N ILE A 70 16.36 -5.31 1.85
CA ILE A 70 17.43 -4.29 1.78
C ILE A 70 16.91 -2.85 1.57
N TYR A 71 15.66 -2.69 1.13
CA TYR A 71 14.99 -1.42 0.93
C TYR A 71 14.08 -1.01 2.10
N CYS A 72 13.93 -1.86 3.13
CA CYS A 72 12.95 -1.64 4.20
C CYS A 72 13.58 -0.94 5.41
N SER A 73 12.92 0.10 5.92
CA SER A 73 13.33 0.85 7.12
C SER A 73 13.37 -0.03 8.38
N ASN A 74 12.53 -1.05 8.47
CA ASN A 74 12.58 -2.04 9.55
C ASN A 74 13.87 -2.88 9.53
N TYR A 75 14.47 -3.06 8.36
CA TYR A 75 15.68 -3.85 8.19
C TYR A 75 16.93 -3.00 8.40
N VAL A 76 17.00 -1.85 7.72
CA VAL A 76 18.15 -0.94 7.79
C VAL A 76 18.23 -0.31 9.17
N GLU A 77 19.21 -0.76 9.97
CA GLU A 77 19.35 -0.44 11.40
C GLU A 77 19.24 1.06 11.72
N LYS A 78 19.86 1.91 10.89
CA LYS A 78 19.81 3.38 11.05
C LYS A 78 18.39 3.97 11.02
N PHE A 79 17.45 3.31 10.34
CA PHE A 79 16.07 3.78 10.17
C PHE A 79 15.08 2.95 10.98
N ARG A 80 15.55 2.00 11.78
CA ARG A 80 14.70 1.11 12.56
C ARG A 80 14.09 1.89 13.71
N LEU A 81 12.76 1.90 13.76
CA LEU A 81 12.00 2.44 14.89
C LEU A 81 11.67 1.31 15.87
N GLU A 82 11.65 1.65 17.15
CA GLU A 82 11.18 0.75 18.20
C GLU A 82 9.67 0.57 18.14
N ALA A 83 9.19 -0.61 18.53
CA ALA A 83 7.75 -0.89 18.59
C ALA A 83 7.06 0.01 19.62
N LEU A 84 5.89 0.54 19.25
CA LEU A 84 5.09 1.37 20.15
C LEU A 84 4.72 0.60 21.42
N SER A 85 4.78 1.29 22.55
CA SER A 85 4.11 0.86 23.77
C SER A 85 2.58 0.91 23.59
N LEU A 86 1.85 0.24 24.49
CA LEU A 86 0.38 0.26 24.44
C LEU A 86 -0.21 1.66 24.67
N GLU A 87 0.44 2.48 25.50
CA GLU A 87 -0.03 3.85 25.75
C GLU A 87 0.22 4.79 24.56
N GLU A 88 1.38 4.67 23.90
CA GLU A 88 1.63 5.39 22.64
C GLU A 88 0.65 4.93 21.56
N PHE A 89 0.35 3.63 21.50
CA PHE A 89 -0.63 3.09 20.57
C PHE A 89 -2.04 3.65 20.82
N LYS A 90 -2.50 3.68 22.07
CA LYS A 90 -3.80 4.28 22.45
C LYS A 90 -3.87 5.74 22.03
N THR A 91 -2.84 6.52 22.35
CA THR A 91 -2.75 7.94 21.98
C THR A 91 -2.83 8.13 20.47
N ALA A 92 -2.14 7.29 19.70
CA ALA A 92 -2.18 7.35 18.24
C ALA A 92 -3.58 7.01 17.69
N ILE A 93 -4.26 6.01 18.26
CA ILE A 93 -5.62 5.64 17.88
C ILE A 93 -6.63 6.74 18.19
N GLU A 94 -6.53 7.37 19.36
CA GLU A 94 -7.37 8.52 19.73
C GLU A 94 -7.18 9.67 18.74
N PHE A 95 -5.94 10.01 18.42
CA PHE A 95 -5.64 11.05 17.43
C PHE A 95 -6.22 10.71 16.03
N ILE A 96 -6.11 9.45 15.60
CA ILE A 96 -6.67 8.98 14.33
C ILE A 96 -8.20 9.11 14.33
N LYS A 97 -8.85 8.75 15.44
CA LYS A 97 -10.31 8.88 15.62
C LYS A 97 -10.74 10.34 15.59
N ASP A 98 -10.01 11.22 16.26
CA ASP A 98 -10.26 12.67 16.28
C ASP A 98 -10.09 13.31 14.89
N CYS A 99 -9.20 12.76 14.07
CA CYS A 99 -9.06 13.13 12.66
C CYS A 99 -10.21 12.63 11.75
N GLY A 100 -11.21 11.93 12.32
CA GLY A 100 -12.37 11.42 11.59
C GLY A 100 -12.08 10.17 10.75
N MET A 101 -10.96 9.49 10.99
CA MET A 101 -10.59 8.30 10.25
C MET A 101 -11.41 7.10 10.71
N LYS A 102 -11.95 6.34 9.73
CA LYS A 102 -12.84 5.19 10.00
C LYS A 102 -12.14 3.84 9.97
N ARG A 103 -10.89 3.82 9.51
CA ARG A 103 -10.10 2.61 9.35
C ARG A 103 -8.65 2.90 9.70
N VAL A 104 -8.09 2.01 10.52
CA VAL A 104 -6.68 1.97 10.85
C VAL A 104 -6.07 0.64 10.42
N THR A 105 -4.89 0.72 9.81
CA THR A 105 -4.06 -0.43 9.50
C THR A 105 -2.93 -0.50 10.53
N LEU A 106 -2.69 -1.69 11.06
CA LEU A 106 -1.58 -1.95 11.98
C LEU A 106 -0.38 -2.41 11.16
N GLU A 107 0.70 -1.63 11.17
CA GLU A 107 1.90 -1.93 10.37
C GLU A 107 3.14 -2.08 11.25
N GLY A 108 4.07 -2.94 10.85
CA GLY A 108 5.30 -3.17 11.60
C GLY A 108 6.20 -4.20 10.96
N GLY A 109 7.29 -4.52 11.65
CA GLY A 109 8.20 -5.57 11.25
C GLY A 109 7.61 -6.98 11.41
N TYR A 110 8.19 -7.94 10.69
CA TYR A 110 7.93 -9.35 10.96
C TYR A 110 8.63 -9.78 12.25
N ASN A 111 7.85 -10.37 13.16
CA ASN A 111 8.31 -10.98 14.41
C ASN A 111 7.27 -12.04 14.77
N GLU A 112 7.68 -13.17 15.33
CA GLU A 112 6.74 -14.25 15.68
C GLU A 112 5.91 -13.92 16.92
N ASP A 113 6.41 -13.01 17.76
CA ASP A 113 5.69 -12.52 18.93
C ASP A 113 4.52 -11.63 18.51
N ASN A 114 3.30 -12.12 18.72
CA ASN A 114 2.05 -11.42 18.46
C ASN A 114 1.31 -11.04 19.76
N SER A 115 1.94 -11.18 20.93
CA SER A 115 1.27 -11.08 22.24
C SER A 115 0.50 -9.77 22.46
N LYS A 116 1.00 -8.65 21.92
CA LYS A 116 0.38 -7.33 22.05
C LYS A 116 -0.69 -7.02 20.99
N LEU A 117 -0.72 -7.74 19.87
CA LEU A 117 -1.66 -7.45 18.78
C LEU A 117 -3.14 -7.61 19.17
N PRO A 118 -3.57 -8.64 19.93
CA PRO A 118 -4.96 -8.76 20.35
C PRO A 118 -5.46 -7.55 21.15
N GLU A 119 -4.60 -6.97 21.99
CA GLU A 119 -4.94 -5.79 22.78
C GLU A 119 -5.02 -4.54 21.88
N MET A 120 -4.05 -4.34 20.99
CA MET A 120 -4.07 -3.25 20.01
C MET A 120 -5.31 -3.28 19.12
N VAL A 121 -5.73 -4.48 18.68
CA VAL A 121 -6.96 -4.66 17.88
C VAL A 121 -8.23 -4.33 18.67
N ARG A 122 -8.24 -4.52 20.00
CA ARG A 122 -9.40 -4.14 20.84
C ARG A 122 -9.48 -2.63 21.07
N ILE A 123 -8.34 -1.93 21.02
CA ILE A 123 -8.24 -0.48 21.22
C ILE A 123 -8.62 0.28 19.94
N SER A 124 -8.18 -0.22 18.78
CA SER A 124 -8.45 0.35 17.46
C SER A 124 -9.94 0.35 17.12
#